data_AF-A0AAD2ZKY6-F1
#
_entry.id   AF-A0AAD2ZKY6-F1
#
_cell.length_a   1.000
_cell.length_b   1.000
_cell.length_c   1.000
_cell.angle_alpha   90.00
_cell.angle_beta   90.00
_cell.angle_gamma   90.00
#
_symmetry.space_group_name_H-M   'P 1'
#
loop_
_entity.id
_entity.type
_entity.pdbx_description
1 polymer ?
#
loop_
_entity_poly.entity_id
_entity_poly.type
_entity_poly.pdbx_seq_one_letter_code
_entity_poly.pdbx_strand_id
1 'polypeptide(L)'
;MSNTSTNSMLPSSLTFTLSRKPVFYIRRDELLTESIQISPIANAEFCVPLYTQVGDDNEILHEIQAQGVDKLADSLQDAISALEECHYIGTITEMIHDEINRCRSFAARLRRPIVSSCLCNSCNDWMRGGCSSTCTHYKKECHHEHQ
;
A
#
# COMPACT_ATOMS: atom_id res chain seq x y z
N MET A 1 -35.48 -13.78 -24.20
CA MET A 1 -34.80 -12.68 -23.49
C MET A 1 -33.95 -13.34 -22.41
N SER A 2 -32.65 -13.41 -22.62
CA SER A 2 -31.74 -14.16 -21.75
C SER A 2 -30.84 -13.14 -21.04
N ASN A 3 -30.90 -13.10 -19.71
CA ASN A 3 -30.09 -12.25 -18.87
C ASN A 3 -28.61 -12.64 -19.03
N THR A 4 -27.83 -11.82 -19.72
CA THR A 4 -26.37 -11.94 -19.76
C THR A 4 -25.82 -11.48 -18.43
N SER A 5 -25.59 -12.43 -17.52
CA SER A 5 -24.93 -12.17 -16.24
C SER A 5 -23.55 -11.57 -16.51
N THR A 6 -23.26 -10.41 -15.95
CA THR A 6 -21.96 -9.74 -15.89
C THR A 6 -20.98 -10.50 -14.98
N ASN A 7 -20.78 -11.79 -15.26
CA ASN A 7 -19.65 -12.58 -14.75
C ASN A 7 -18.40 -12.36 -15.61
N SER A 8 -18.25 -11.17 -16.19
CA SER A 8 -17.06 -10.78 -16.93
C SER A 8 -15.91 -10.60 -15.94
N MET A 9 -15.20 -11.71 -15.74
CA MET A 9 -13.76 -11.78 -15.56
C MET A 9 -13.17 -10.77 -14.57
N LEU A 10 -13.34 -11.04 -13.28
CA LEU A 10 -12.25 -10.70 -12.36
C LEU A 10 -10.99 -11.38 -12.93
N PRO A 11 -9.86 -10.66 -13.09
CA PRO A 11 -8.63 -11.26 -13.58
C PRO A 11 -8.33 -12.50 -12.73
N SER A 12 -8.06 -13.62 -13.39
CA SER A 12 -7.86 -14.94 -12.76
C SER A 12 -6.70 -14.98 -11.76
N SER A 13 -5.90 -13.92 -11.71
CA SER A 13 -4.89 -13.69 -10.69
C SER A 13 -4.76 -12.19 -10.43
N LEU A 14 -4.99 -11.76 -9.20
CA LEU A 14 -4.53 -10.46 -8.71
C LEU A 14 -3.08 -10.63 -8.27
N THR A 15 -2.15 -10.12 -9.07
CA THR A 15 -0.74 -10.12 -8.72
C THR A 15 -0.44 -8.87 -7.90
N PHE A 16 -0.17 -9.06 -6.61
CA PHE A 16 0.38 -8.03 -5.73
C PHE A 16 1.89 -8.21 -5.64
N THR A 17 2.66 -7.16 -5.94
CA THR A 17 4.12 -7.20 -5.83
C THR A 17 4.51 -6.72 -4.45
N LEU A 18 4.94 -7.64 -3.60
CA LEU A 18 5.54 -7.32 -2.31
C LEU A 18 7.02 -6.98 -2.55
N SER A 19 7.37 -5.70 -2.46
CA SER A 19 8.76 -5.22 -2.56
C SER A 19 9.61 -5.56 -1.32
N ARG A 20 9.26 -6.63 -0.59
CA ARG A 20 9.97 -7.02 0.62
C ARG A 20 11.24 -7.75 0.24
N LYS A 21 12.36 -7.29 0.79
CA LYS A 21 13.63 -8.02 0.65
C LYS A 21 13.55 -9.28 1.52
N PRO A 22 13.86 -10.46 0.97
CA PRO A 22 14.00 -11.65 1.79
C PRO A 22 15.14 -11.45 2.78
N VAL A 23 14.96 -11.97 3.99
CA VAL A 23 15.98 -11.86 5.06
C VAL A 23 17.01 -12.97 4.89
N PHE A 24 16.55 -14.15 4.49
CA PHE A 24 17.39 -15.32 4.22
C PHE A 24 16.85 -16.13 3.05
N TYR A 25 17.63 -17.11 2.63
CA TYR A 25 17.27 -18.10 1.62
C TYR A 25 17.54 -19.51 2.16
N ILE A 26 16.65 -20.45 1.85
CA ILE A 26 16.79 -21.89 2.13
C ILE A 26 16.88 -22.69 0.84
N ARG A 27 17.21 -23.98 0.96
CA ARG A 27 17.15 -24.90 -0.17
C ARG A 27 15.70 -25.23 -0.55
N ARG A 28 15.49 -25.59 -1.81
CA ARG A 28 14.16 -25.86 -2.37
C ARG A 28 13.39 -26.95 -1.64
N ASP A 29 14.10 -27.99 -1.23
CA ASP A 29 13.52 -29.19 -0.60
C ASP A 29 14.02 -29.36 0.85
N GLU A 30 14.43 -28.26 1.50
CA GLU A 30 14.89 -28.29 2.89
C GLU A 30 13.72 -28.60 3.84
N LEU A 31 13.85 -29.65 4.65
CA LEU A 31 12.84 -29.97 5.67
C LEU A 31 12.90 -28.93 6.79
N LEU A 32 11.78 -28.27 7.07
CA LEU A 32 11.68 -27.29 8.15
C LEU A 32 11.73 -28.00 9.52
N THR A 33 12.92 -28.03 10.12
CA THR A 33 13.19 -28.54 11.46
C THR A 33 13.60 -27.40 12.40
N GLU A 34 13.86 -27.69 13.68
CA GLU A 34 14.33 -26.68 14.65
C GLU A 34 15.67 -26.03 14.26
N SER A 35 16.47 -26.70 13.41
CA SER A 35 17.76 -26.19 12.95
C SER A 35 17.90 -26.39 11.44
N ILE A 36 17.62 -25.33 10.68
CA ILE A 36 17.74 -25.30 9.22
C ILE A 36 18.96 -24.48 8.79
N GLN A 37 19.57 -24.87 7.67
CA GLN A 37 20.63 -24.08 7.06
C GLN A 37 20.03 -22.92 6.27
N ILE A 38 20.56 -21.72 6.49
CA ILE A 38 20.11 -20.48 5.85
C ILE A 38 21.29 -19.73 5.24
N SER A 39 21.05 -19.05 4.13
CA SER A 39 22.01 -18.13 3.50
C SER A 39 21.43 -16.71 3.45
N PRO A 40 22.21 -15.66 3.76
CA PRO A 40 21.79 -14.28 3.55
C PRO A 40 21.79 -13.87 2.07
N ILE A 41 22.42 -14.67 1.19
CA ILE A 41 22.56 -14.37 -0.24
C ILE A 41 21.97 -15.52 -1.07
N ALA A 42 21.17 -15.18 -2.08
CA ALA A 42 20.65 -16.15 -3.02
C ALA A 42 21.78 -16.79 -3.83
N ASN A 43 21.78 -18.12 -3.93
CA ASN A 43 22.67 -18.85 -4.82
C ASN A 43 21.94 -20.08 -5.40
N ALA A 44 22.66 -20.90 -6.18
CA ALA A 44 22.07 -22.08 -6.83
C ALA A 44 21.48 -23.11 -5.85
N GLU A 45 22.00 -23.15 -4.63
CA GLU A 45 21.60 -24.08 -3.57
C GLU A 45 20.53 -23.46 -2.66
N PHE A 46 20.76 -22.22 -2.19
CA PHE A 46 19.88 -21.44 -1.32
C PHE A 46 19.08 -20.45 -2.17
N CYS A 47 17.92 -20.88 -2.66
CA CYS A 47 17.13 -20.16 -3.66
C CYS A 47 15.68 -19.86 -3.25
N VAL A 48 15.19 -20.44 -2.15
CA VAL A 48 13.84 -20.17 -1.66
C VAL A 48 13.87 -19.05 -0.63
N PRO A 49 13.19 -17.92 -0.86
CA PRO A 49 13.23 -16.78 0.04
C PRO A 49 12.46 -17.04 1.34
N LEU A 50 13.09 -16.74 2.47
CA LEU A 50 12.45 -16.62 3.77
C LEU A 50 12.23 -15.14 4.10
N TYR A 51 10.99 -14.82 4.40
CA TYR A 51 10.58 -13.53 4.92
C TYR A 51 10.35 -13.66 6.42
N THR A 52 10.72 -12.66 7.20
CA THR A 52 10.23 -12.55 8.58
C THR A 52 8.72 -12.38 8.55
N GLN A 53 8.04 -12.67 9.66
CA GLN A 53 6.61 -12.41 9.80
C GLN A 53 6.28 -10.99 9.31
N VAL A 54 5.10 -10.82 8.69
CA VAL A 54 4.52 -9.48 8.52
C VAL A 54 4.28 -8.99 9.95
N GLY A 55 5.25 -8.27 10.51
CA GLY A 55 4.98 -7.42 11.66
C GLY A 55 3.96 -6.37 11.22
N ASP A 56 3.47 -5.55 12.14
CA ASP A 56 2.68 -4.35 11.81
C ASP A 56 3.51 -3.31 11.03
N ASP A 57 4.24 -3.74 9.98
CA ASP A 57 4.90 -2.95 8.97
C ASP A 57 3.78 -2.30 8.15
N ASN A 58 3.21 -1.23 8.73
CA ASN A 58 2.16 -0.40 8.12
C ASN A 58 2.53 0.02 6.70
N GLU A 59 3.83 0.12 6.39
CA GLU A 59 4.34 0.39 5.03
C GLU A 59 3.95 -0.68 4.00
N ILE A 60 4.04 -1.97 4.35
CA ILE A 60 3.65 -3.07 3.44
C ILE A 60 2.13 -3.08 3.26
N LEU A 61 1.38 -2.92 4.36
CA LEU A 61 -0.08 -2.86 4.29
C LEU A 61 -0.55 -1.69 3.43
N HIS A 62 0.06 -0.52 3.60
CA HIS A 62 -0.24 0.67 2.79
C HIS A 62 0.12 0.47 1.32
N GLU A 63 1.22 -0.21 0.99
CA GLU A 63 1.57 -0.52 -0.39
C GLU A 63 0.55 -1.48 -1.04
N ILE A 64 0.11 -2.53 -0.33
CA ILE A 64 -0.93 -3.44 -0.83
C ILE A 64 -2.24 -2.67 -1.06
N GLN A 65 -2.64 -1.83 -0.11
CA GLN A 65 -3.83 -0.99 -0.26
C GLN A 65 -3.70 -0.03 -1.45
N ALA A 66 -2.52 0.58 -1.64
CA ALA A 66 -2.25 1.47 -2.76
C ALA A 66 -2.36 0.74 -4.10
N GLN A 67 -1.81 -0.48 -4.20
CA GLN A 67 -1.93 -1.32 -5.40
C GLN A 67 -3.39 -1.70 -5.69
N GLY A 68 -4.18 -2.01 -4.67
CA GLY A 68 -5.61 -2.27 -4.82
C GLY A 68 -6.36 -1.05 -5.36
N VAL A 69 -6.08 0.14 -4.84
CA VAL A 69 -6.68 1.39 -5.31
C VAL A 69 -6.23 1.74 -6.74
N ASP A 70 -4.97 1.50 -7.09
CA ASP A 70 -4.49 1.68 -8.47
C ASP A 70 -5.22 0.76 -9.45
N LYS A 71 -5.50 -0.50 -9.06
CA LYS A 71 -6.26 -1.44 -9.89
C LYS A 71 -7.71 -1.02 -10.07
N LEU A 72 -8.32 -0.42 -9.05
CA LEU A 72 -9.64 0.19 -9.18
C LEU A 72 -9.60 1.36 -10.18
N ALA A 73 -8.60 2.23 -10.09
CA ALA A 73 -8.42 3.34 -11.02
C ALA A 73 -8.21 2.87 -12.47
N ASP A 74 -7.39 1.82 -12.68
CA ASP A 74 -7.22 1.17 -13.98
C ASP A 74 -8.57 0.68 -14.54
N SER A 75 -9.37 -0.01 -13.70
CA SER A 75 -10.66 -0.58 -14.11
C SER A 75 -11.69 0.50 -14.46
N LEU A 76 -11.69 1.61 -13.71
CA LEU A 76 -12.52 2.78 -14.02
C LEU A 76 -12.07 3.47 -15.31
N GLN A 77 -10.76 3.53 -15.56
CA GLN A 77 -10.19 4.08 -16.79
C GLN A 77 -10.64 3.28 -18.02
N ASP A 78 -10.61 1.95 -17.93
CA ASP A 78 -11.09 1.08 -19.01
C ASP A 78 -12.60 1.29 -19.26
N ALA A 79 -13.39 1.41 -18.19
CA ALA A 79 -14.83 1.64 -18.28
C ALA A 79 -15.18 2.98 -18.95
N ILE A 80 -14.46 4.07 -18.62
CA ILE A 80 -14.71 5.37 -19.26
C ILE A 80 -14.25 5.39 -20.71
N SER A 81 -13.13 4.74 -21.06
CA SER A 81 -12.70 4.61 -22.44
C SER A 81 -13.75 3.90 -23.30
N ALA A 82 -14.39 2.85 -22.80
CA ALA A 82 -15.48 2.16 -23.49
C ALA A 82 -16.74 3.05 -23.69
N LEU A 83 -17.04 3.93 -22.71
CA LEU A 83 -18.16 4.88 -22.81
C LEU A 83 -17.86 5.98 -23.84
N GLU A 84 -16.65 6.52 -23.83
CA GLU A 84 -16.20 7.56 -24.76
C GLU A 84 -16.15 7.05 -26.21
N GLU A 85 -15.75 5.79 -26.44
CA GLU A 85 -15.84 5.14 -27.76
C GLU A 85 -17.27 5.09 -28.31
N CYS A 86 -18.24 4.90 -27.41
CA CYS A 86 -19.67 4.93 -27.73
C CYS A 86 -20.25 6.35 -27.80
N HIS A 87 -19.41 7.39 -27.69
CA HIS A 87 -19.79 8.81 -27.69
C HIS A 87 -20.71 9.19 -26.52
N TYR A 88 -20.72 8.42 -25.43
CA TYR A 88 -21.34 8.83 -24.18
C TYR A 88 -20.44 9.85 -23.51
N ILE A 89 -20.85 11.12 -23.53
CA ILE A 89 -20.11 12.25 -22.94
C ILE A 89 -21.06 13.02 -22.02
N GLY A 90 -20.54 13.53 -20.90
CA GLY A 90 -21.24 14.49 -20.06
C GLY A 90 -20.87 14.35 -18.59
N THR A 91 -21.77 14.76 -17.71
CA THR A 91 -21.52 14.82 -16.26
C THR A 91 -21.11 13.46 -15.67
N ILE A 92 -21.64 12.35 -16.17
CA ILE A 92 -21.29 11.01 -15.66
C ILE A 92 -19.83 10.65 -15.99
N THR A 93 -19.37 10.93 -17.21
CA THR A 93 -17.98 10.68 -17.59
C THR A 93 -17.02 11.62 -16.85
N GLU A 94 -17.40 12.89 -16.66
CA GLU A 94 -16.62 13.83 -15.83
C GLU A 94 -16.49 13.33 -14.37
N MET A 95 -17.58 12.84 -13.77
CA MET A 95 -17.56 12.27 -12.41
C MET A 95 -16.64 11.06 -12.28
N ILE A 96 -16.59 10.19 -13.31
CA ILE A 96 -15.71 9.02 -13.31
C ILE A 96 -14.24 9.46 -13.46
N HIS A 97 -13.93 10.44 -14.32
CA HIS A 97 -12.59 11.04 -14.40
C HIS A 97 -12.13 11.61 -13.06
N ASP A 98 -13.01 12.33 -12.35
CA ASP A 98 -12.72 12.84 -11.01
C ASP A 98 -12.42 11.71 -10.02
N GLU A 99 -13.19 10.62 -10.07
CA GLU A 99 -12.99 9.49 -9.17
C GLU A 99 -11.70 8.73 -9.45
N ILE A 100 -11.31 8.59 -10.73
CA ILE A 100 -9.99 8.05 -11.13
C ILE A 100 -8.89 8.90 -10.50
N ASN A 101 -8.97 10.23 -10.62
CA ASN A 101 -7.98 11.15 -10.05
C ASN A 101 -7.92 11.06 -8.51
N ARG A 102 -9.06 10.90 -7.83
CA ARG A 102 -9.12 10.68 -6.38
C ARG A 102 -8.49 9.36 -5.98
N CYS A 103 -8.74 8.28 -6.72
CA CYS A 103 -8.13 6.98 -6.48
C CYS A 103 -6.60 7.08 -6.58
N ARG A 104 -6.07 7.66 -7.67
CA ARG A 104 -4.61 7.86 -7.85
C ARG A 104 -4.00 8.70 -6.73
N SER A 105 -4.67 9.79 -6.36
CA SER A 105 -4.23 10.65 -5.26
C SER A 105 -4.23 9.93 -3.91
N PHE A 106 -5.24 9.09 -3.66
CA PHE A 106 -5.31 8.29 -2.45
C PHE A 106 -4.23 7.21 -2.40
N ALA A 107 -4.00 6.49 -3.50
CA ALA A 107 -2.91 5.52 -3.61
C ALA A 107 -1.54 6.16 -3.36
N ALA A 108 -1.31 7.38 -3.88
CA ALA A 108 -0.09 8.13 -3.60
C ALA A 108 0.08 8.47 -2.10
N ARG A 109 -1.01 8.85 -1.41
CA ARG A 109 -1.00 9.10 0.05
C ARG A 109 -0.79 7.84 0.87
N LEU A 110 -1.26 6.69 0.42
CA LEU A 110 -0.98 5.42 1.09
C LEU A 110 0.52 5.11 1.02
N ARG A 111 1.15 5.27 -0.15
CA ARG A 111 2.61 5.05 -0.32
C ARG A 111 3.48 6.08 0.39
N ARG A 112 2.99 7.31 0.47
CA ARG A 112 3.67 8.42 1.15
C ARG A 112 2.68 9.02 2.13
N PRO A 113 2.45 8.35 3.28
CA PRO A 113 1.62 8.94 4.31
C PRO A 113 2.24 10.28 4.64
N ILE A 114 1.44 11.34 4.52
CA ILE A 114 1.86 12.65 4.98
C ILE A 114 2.15 12.42 6.45
N VAL A 115 3.44 12.42 6.81
CA VAL A 115 3.85 12.51 8.20
C VAL A 115 3.23 13.83 8.60
N SER A 116 2.09 13.78 9.29
CA SER A 116 1.60 14.90 10.07
C SER A 116 2.83 15.41 10.77
N SER A 117 3.35 16.57 10.35
CA SER A 117 4.38 17.22 11.13
C SER A 117 3.82 17.20 12.54
N CYS A 118 4.60 16.65 13.47
CA CYS A 118 4.23 16.72 14.87
C CYS A 118 3.99 18.22 15.11
N LEU A 119 2.73 18.66 15.14
CA LEU A 119 2.36 20.03 15.46
C LEU A 119 2.80 20.38 16.90
N CYS A 120 3.29 19.38 17.63
CA CYS A 120 4.06 19.46 18.87
C CYS A 120 5.47 20.04 18.74
N ASN A 121 6.11 19.99 17.56
CA ASN A 121 7.45 20.55 17.37
C ASN A 121 7.45 22.09 17.50
N SER A 122 6.26 22.70 17.44
CA SER A 122 6.01 24.12 17.67
C SER A 122 5.36 24.39 19.03
N CYS A 123 5.61 23.57 20.07
CA CYS A 123 5.21 23.91 21.44
C CYS A 123 6.12 24.97 22.11
N ASN A 124 6.78 25.81 21.31
CA ASN A 124 7.70 26.83 21.81
C ASN A 124 7.02 28.20 22.08
N ASP A 125 5.69 28.25 22.17
CA ASP A 125 4.97 29.42 22.67
C ASP A 125 5.13 29.52 24.21
N TRP A 126 6.32 29.96 24.59
CA TRP A 126 6.61 30.50 25.90
C TRP A 126 5.72 31.74 26.13
N MET A 127 4.71 31.56 27.00
CA MET A 127 4.23 32.49 28.04
C MET A 127 2.77 32.22 28.45
N ARG A 128 2.00 31.37 27.74
CA ARG A 128 0.57 31.19 28.06
C ARG A 128 -0.04 29.79 27.89
N GLY A 129 0.75 28.75 28.16
CA GLY A 129 0.22 27.46 28.61
C GLY A 129 -0.07 26.43 27.52
N GLY A 130 0.88 25.49 27.39
CA GLY A 130 0.61 24.07 27.13
C GLY A 130 0.25 23.66 25.70
N CYS A 131 0.93 22.64 25.19
CA CYS A 131 0.50 21.90 24.00
C CYS A 131 -0.96 21.45 24.15
N SER A 132 -1.73 21.47 23.07
CA SER A 132 -3.10 20.95 23.00
C SER A 132 -3.19 19.54 23.64
N SER A 133 -4.23 19.29 24.43
CA SER A 133 -4.46 18.00 25.13
C SER A 133 -4.59 16.80 24.19
N THR A 134 -4.76 17.03 22.89
CA THR A 134 -4.73 16.01 21.83
C THR A 134 -3.32 15.51 21.48
N CYS A 135 -2.25 16.16 21.96
CA CYS A 135 -0.87 15.76 21.71
C CYS A 135 -0.47 14.44 22.41
N THR A 136 -1.21 14.01 23.44
CA THR A 136 -0.94 12.76 24.17
C THR A 136 -1.35 11.51 23.41
N HIS A 137 -2.09 11.60 22.29
CA HIS A 137 -2.51 10.44 21.52
C HIS A 137 -1.43 9.86 20.58
N TYR A 138 -0.32 10.57 20.36
CA TYR A 138 0.77 10.15 19.47
C TYR A 138 2.07 9.78 20.23
N LYS A 139 1.94 9.22 21.44
CA LYS A 139 3.09 8.67 22.19
C LYS A 139 3.47 7.28 21.68
N LYS A 140 4.22 7.24 20.57
CA LYS A 140 5.07 6.15 20.02
C LYS A 140 5.29 6.56 18.56
N GLU A 141 6.42 7.05 18.06
CA GLU A 141 7.83 6.78 18.33
C GLU A 141 8.67 7.98 17.80
N CYS A 142 8.80 9.07 18.56
CA CYS A 142 9.79 10.10 18.24
C CYS A 142 11.10 9.79 18.98
N HIS A 143 11.89 8.85 18.45
CA HIS A 143 13.29 8.70 18.84
C HIS A 143 14.08 9.87 18.26
N HIS A 144 14.29 10.90 19.09
CA HIS A 144 15.29 11.94 18.81
C HIS A 144 16.67 11.39 19.17
N GLU A 145 17.47 11.07 18.15
CA GLU A 145 18.93 11.00 18.29
C GLU A 145 19.45 12.44 18.36
N HIS A 146 20.00 12.82 19.51
CA HIS A 146 20.79 14.02 19.67
C HIS A 146 22.25 13.71 19.34
N GLN A 147 22.80 14.38 18.32
CA GLN A 147 24.20 14.79 18.25
C GLN A 147 24.25 16.28 17.97
#